data_AF-A0A9P5ZGI0-F1
#
_entry.id   AF-A0A9P5ZGI0-F1
#
_cell.length_a   1.000
_cell.length_b   1.000
_cell.length_c   1.000
_cell.angle_alpha   90.00
_cell.angle_beta   90.00
_cell.angle_gamma   90.00
#
_symmetry.space_group_name_H-M   'P 1'
#
loop_
_entity.id
_entity.type
_entity.pdbx_description
1 polymer ?
#
loop_
_entity_poly.entity_id
_entity_poly.type
_entity_poly.pdbx_seq_one_letter_code
_entity_poly.pdbx_strand_id
1 'polypeptide(L)' 'MEHEALISTRCACEHRRASWRCKECHQRTMFCRECMRNAHLEMPFHRIQKWTGQYFRP' A
#
# COMPACT_ATOMS: atom_id res chain seq x y z
N MET A 1 -18.16 7.06 11.44
CA MET A 1 -17.55 5.80 10.95
C MET A 1 -16.58 6.19 9.86
N GLU A 2 -15.32 5.82 10.04
CA GLU A 2 -14.15 6.45 9.45
C GLU A 2 -14.17 6.46 7.92
N HIS A 3 -13.93 7.66 7.39
CA HIS A 3 -13.69 8.00 6.00
C HIS A 3 -12.80 6.94 5.33
N GLU A 4 -13.38 6.16 4.42
CA GLU A 4 -12.63 5.29 3.49
C GLU A 4 -11.75 6.20 2.64
N ALA A 5 -10.55 6.45 3.14
CA ALA A 5 -9.50 7.19 2.47
C ALA A 5 -9.43 6.66 1.04
N LEU A 6 -9.74 7.56 0.10
CA LEU A 6 -9.67 7.39 -1.34
C LEU A 6 -8.61 6.36 -1.67
N ILE A 7 -9.04 5.18 -2.11
CA ILE A 7 -8.13 4.17 -2.66
C ILE A 7 -7.43 4.90 -3.81
N SER A 8 -6.20 5.36 -3.57
CA SER A 8 -5.42 6.01 -4.61
C SER A 8 -5.22 4.94 -5.67
N THR A 9 -5.94 5.07 -6.79
CA THR A 9 -5.89 4.07 -7.86
C THR A 9 -4.54 4.07 -8.56
N ARG A 10 -3.73 5.12 -8.36
CA ARG A 10 -2.37 5.26 -8.88
C ARG A 10 -1.34 5.34 -7.76
N CYS A 11 -0.20 4.68 -7.99
CA CYS A 11 0.99 4.79 -7.17
C CYS A 11 1.69 6.13 -7.42
N ALA A 12 2.49 6.58 -6.45
CA ALA A 12 3.31 7.79 -6.59
C ALA A 12 4.31 7.73 -7.77
N CYS A 13 4.65 6.53 -8.26
CA CYS A 13 5.46 6.39 -9.47
C CYS A 13 4.67 6.63 -10.75
N GLU A 14 3.35 6.88 -10.67
CA GLU A 14 2.39 7.16 -11.75
C GLU A 14 2.19 6.07 -12.82
N HIS A 15 3.12 5.12 -12.94
CA HIS A 15 3.09 4.04 -13.93
C HIS A 15 2.15 2.87 -13.59
N ARG A 16 1.80 2.70 -12.32
CA ARG A 16 1.13 1.48 -11.82
C ARG A 16 0.04 1.78 -10.81
N ARG A 17 -0.89 0.84 -10.68
CA ARG A 17 -1.93 0.92 -9.65
C ARG A 17 -1.33 0.75 -8.26
N ALA A 18 -1.77 1.60 -7.33
CA ALA A 18 -1.47 1.44 -5.92
C ALA A 18 -2.44 0.41 -5.34
N SER A 19 -1.91 -0.74 -4.93
CA SER A 19 -2.69 -1.88 -4.46
C SER A 19 -2.12 -2.49 -3.18
N TRP A 20 -1.04 -1.94 -2.66
CA TRP A 20 -0.37 -2.44 -1.47
C TRP A 20 -0.32 -1.33 -0.43
N ARG A 21 -0.61 -1.65 0.82
CA ARG A 21 -0.38 -0.76 1.95
C ARG A 21 0.50 -1.47 2.98
N CYS A 22 1.21 -0.69 3.78
CA CYS A 22 1.81 -1.19 5.01
C CYS A 22 0.86 -0.92 6.17
N LYS A 23 0.68 -1.89 7.07
CA LYS A 23 -0.18 -1.73 8.26
C LYS A 23 0.54 -1.01 9.41
N GLU A 24 1.87 -0.96 9.35
CA GLU A 24 2.73 -0.51 10.45
C GLU A 24 3.40 0.85 10.15
N CYS A 25 3.51 1.25 8.87
CA CYS A 25 3.95 2.60 8.53
C CYS A 25 2.89 3.64 8.91
N HIS A 26 3.35 4.74 9.52
CA HIS A 26 2.50 5.89 9.88
C HIS A 26 1.88 6.56 8.65
N GLN A 27 2.59 6.53 7.52
CA GLN A 27 2.08 6.97 6.23
C GLN A 27 1.17 5.87 5.67
N ARG A 28 -0.15 6.04 5.82
CA ARG A 28 -1.19 5.12 5.29
C ARG A 28 -1.30 5.18 3.75
N THR A 29 -0.20 5.45 3.06
CA THR A 29 -0.14 5.58 1.61
C THR A 29 -0.12 4.19 0.96
N MET A 30 -0.83 4.07 -0.17
CA MET A 30 -0.80 2.87 -0.99
C MET A 30 0.25 2.98 -2.11
N PHE A 31 0.95 1.88 -2.37
CA PHE A 31 1.97 1.76 -3.39
C PHE A 31 1.68 0.61 -4.35
N CYS A 32 2.33 0.62 -5.51
CA CYS A 32 2.45 -0.57 -6.35
C CYS A 32 3.40 -1.58 -5.69
N ARG A 33 3.43 -2.83 -6.18
CA ARG A 33 4.28 -3.89 -5.61
C ARG A 33 5.76 -3.51 -5.54
N GLU A 34 6.27 -2.86 -6.58
CA GLU A 34 7.69 -2.51 -6.66
C GLU A 34 8.05 -1.37 -5.71
N CYS A 35 7.29 -0.28 -5.73
CA CYS A 35 7.48 0.82 -4.78
C CYS A 35 7.30 0.36 -3.33
N MET A 36 6.36 -0.56 -3.06
CA MET A 36 6.19 -1.16 -1.74
C MET A 36 7.44 -1.93 -1.30
N ARG A 37 8.02 -2.75 -2.19
CA ARG A 37 9.27 -3.46 -1.90
C ARG A 37 10.41 -2.48 -1.64
N ASN A 38 10.58 -1.48 -2.50
CA ASN A 38 11.64 -0.48 -2.37
C ASN A 38 11.54 0.28 -1.04
N ALA A 39 10.34 0.71 -0.65
CA ALA A 39 10.09 1.42 0.61
C ALA A 39 10.35 0.57 1.86
N HIS A 40 10.35 -0.76 1.73
CA HIS A 40 10.56 -1.71 2.83
C HIS A 40 11.84 -2.52 2.66
N LEU A 41 12.76 -2.11 1.78
CA LEU A 41 14.06 -2.80 1.62
C LEU A 41 14.83 -2.84 2.93
N GLU A 42 14.83 -1.72 3.66
CA GLU A 42 15.54 -1.58 4.94
C GLU A 42 14.69 -2.04 6.15
N MET A 43 13.38 -2.27 5.95
CA MET A 43 12.43 -2.70 6.99
C MET A 43 11.53 -3.85 6.50
N PRO A 44 12.09 -5.03 6.18
CA PRO A 44 11.36 -6.11 5.50
C PRO A 44 10.34 -6.83 6.38
N PHE A 45 10.38 -6.61 7.70
CA PHE A 45 9.50 -7.29 8.67
C PHE A 45 8.14 -6.62 8.85
N HIS A 46 7.92 -5.45 8.25
CA HIS A 46 6.61 -4.82 8.30
C HIS A 46 5.54 -5.63 7.57
N ARG A 47 4.36 -5.69 8.15
CA ARG A 47 3.18 -6.35 7.59
C ARG A 47 2.54 -5.48 6.53
N ILE A 48 2.78 -5.86 5.29
CA ILE A 48 2.08 -5.32 4.13
C ILE A 48 0.77 -6.07 3.87
N GLN A 49 -0.15 -5.41 3.19
CA GLN A 49 -1.41 -6.01 2.75
C GLN A 49 -1.72 -5.60 1.30
N LYS A 50 -2.28 -6.53 0.53
CA LYS A 50 -2.77 -6.30 -0.84
C LYS A 50 -4.27 -6.03 -0.85
N TRP A 51 -4.69 -5.01 -1.58
CA TRP A 51 -6.09 -4.77 -1.94
C TRP A 51 -6.57 -5.85 -2.92
N THR A 52 -7.70 -6.47 -2.59
CA THR A 52 -8.32 -7.52 -3.42
C THR A 52 -9.42 -6.99 -4.34
N GLY A 53 -9.85 -5.73 -4.17
CA GLY A 53 -11.08 -5.21 -4.76
C GLY A 53 -12.23 -5.10 -3.76
N GLN A 54 -12.15 -5.83 -2.64
CA GLN A 54 -13.18 -5.81 -1.58
C GLN A 54 -12.57 -5.58 -0.20
N TYR A 55 -11.42 -6.22 0.09
CA TYR A 55 -10.74 -6.11 1.38
C TYR A 55 -9.22 -6.21 1.24
N PHE A 56 -8.49 -5.87 2.31
CA PHE A 56 -7.04 -6.04 2.39
C PHE A 56 -6.67 -7.41 2.95
N ARG A 57 -5.87 -8.16 2.19
CA ARG A 57 -5.30 -9.45 2.63
C ARG A 57 -3.79 -9.31 2.91
N PRO A 58 -3.22 -10.07 3.86
CA PRO A 58 -1.76 -10.19 4.00
C PRO A 58 -1.09 -10.60 2.67
#